data_AF-A0A924DPQ3-F1
#
_entry.id   AF-A0A924DPQ3-F1
#
_cell.length_a   1.000
_cell.length_b   1.000
_cell.length_c   1.000
_cell.angle_alpha   90.00
_cell.angle_beta   90.00
_cell.angle_gamma   90.00
#
_symmetry.space_group_name_H-M   'P 1'
#
loop_
_entity.id
_entity.type
_entity.pdbx_description
1 polymer ?
#
loop_
_entity_poly.entity_id
_entity_poly.type
_entity_poly.pdbx_seq_one_letter_code
_entity_poly.pdbx_strand_id
1 'polypeptide(L)'
;MGRILFFLMLIFSTVEAADVAGSAVTSSTAMKKTLIGVRYFSEMMGNVHQNPSRYSQVLTTISCNHPVKVMKETSKDGKEFILYGEEKWNLVTVGPYVGYVMADYLTDKKNVCFEEEYSKFFDGLNLDINDLYYWARLYDQYVQGKSKVRQ
;
A
#
# COMPACT_ATOMS: atom_id res chain seq x y z
N MET A 1 68.78 20.19 40.55
CA MET A 1 67.60 19.48 41.11
C MET A 1 66.43 20.44 41.09
N GLY A 2 65.34 20.10 40.40
CA GLY A 2 64.15 20.96 40.32
C GLY A 2 63.31 20.61 39.10
N ARG A 3 62.43 19.61 39.24
CA ARG A 3 61.32 19.34 38.30
C ARG A 3 60.21 20.33 38.61
N ILE A 4 59.75 21.09 37.62
CA ILE A 4 58.44 21.75 37.66
C ILE A 4 57.70 21.35 36.38
N LEU A 5 56.61 20.62 36.60
CA LEU A 5 55.65 20.14 35.62
C LEU A 5 55.02 21.31 34.85
N PHE A 6 55.03 21.23 33.52
CA PHE A 6 54.15 22.01 32.65
C PHE A 6 52.74 21.39 32.70
N PHE A 7 51.78 22.10 33.28
CA PHE A 7 50.35 21.78 33.16
C PHE A 7 49.76 22.68 32.08
N LEU A 8 49.53 22.12 30.90
CA LEU A 8 48.90 22.79 29.77
C LEU A 8 47.38 22.78 29.99
N MET A 9 46.80 23.94 30.32
CA MET A 9 45.36 24.12 30.52
C MET A 9 44.69 24.33 29.15
N LEU A 10 43.97 23.32 28.67
CA LEU A 10 43.15 23.39 27.45
C LEU A 10 41.87 24.20 27.74
N ILE A 11 41.69 25.29 26.99
CA ILE A 11 40.50 26.13 26.97
C ILE A 11 39.42 25.40 26.17
N PHE A 12 38.31 25.05 26.82
CA PHE A 12 37.08 24.58 26.17
C PHE A 12 36.31 25.78 25.60
N SER A 13 36.16 25.82 24.27
CA SER A 13 35.19 26.70 23.61
C SER A 13 33.84 26.00 23.55
N THR A 14 32.84 26.49 24.28
CA THR A 14 31.44 26.08 24.16
C THR A 14 30.82 26.74 22.94
N VAL A 15 30.37 25.93 21.97
CA VAL A 15 29.52 26.38 20.86
C VAL A 15 28.07 26.28 21.31
N GLU A 16 27.41 27.42 21.48
CA GLU A 16 25.96 27.51 21.65
C GLU A 16 25.28 27.13 20.32
N ALA A 17 24.52 26.03 20.35
CA ALA A 17 23.65 25.63 19.26
C ALA A 17 22.40 26.52 19.27
N ALA A 18 22.22 27.29 18.20
CA ALA A 18 21.03 28.08 17.96
C ALA A 18 19.81 27.17 17.75
N ASP A 19 18.74 27.47 18.50
CA ASP A 19 17.41 26.89 18.37
C ASP A 19 16.89 27.02 16.93
N VAL A 20 16.78 25.88 16.25
CA VAL A 20 16.07 25.79 14.97
C VAL A 20 14.58 25.80 15.27
N ALA A 21 13.96 26.89 14.82
CA ALA A 21 12.53 27.15 14.81
C ALA A 21 11.71 25.90 14.45
N GLY A 22 10.72 25.63 15.32
CA GLY A 22 9.72 24.59 15.13
C GLY A 22 9.10 24.67 13.74
N SER A 23 9.30 23.60 12.97
CA SER A 23 8.48 23.31 11.80
C SER A 23 7.04 23.13 12.28
N ALA A 24 6.18 24.05 11.87
CA ALA A 24 4.74 23.90 11.98
C ALA A 24 4.33 22.64 11.22
N VAL A 25 4.13 21.54 11.95
CA VAL A 25 3.45 20.35 11.44
C VAL A 25 2.05 20.81 11.04
N THR A 26 1.84 20.95 9.74
CA THR A 26 0.52 21.18 9.18
C THR A 26 -0.30 19.96 9.55
N SER A 27 -1.16 20.11 10.57
CA SER A 27 -2.10 19.08 10.99
C SER A 27 -3.05 18.83 9.82
N SER A 28 -2.69 17.89 8.96
CA SER A 28 -3.61 17.31 8.00
C SER A 28 -4.78 16.79 8.82
N THR A 29 -5.94 17.39 8.66
CA THR A 29 -7.12 16.98 9.41
C THR A 29 -7.45 15.54 9.02
N ALA A 30 -7.17 14.59 9.92
CA ALA A 30 -7.41 13.18 9.67
C ALA A 30 -8.91 12.94 9.46
N MET A 31 -9.30 12.50 8.26
CA MET A 31 -10.68 12.14 7.94
C MET A 31 -11.11 10.91 8.74
N LYS A 32 -12.41 10.82 9.06
CA LYS A 32 -12.95 9.68 9.81
C LYS A 32 -13.12 8.49 8.86
N LYS A 33 -12.42 7.39 9.13
CA LYS A 33 -12.56 6.13 8.39
C LYS A 33 -13.69 5.29 8.99
N THR A 34 -14.60 4.78 8.17
CA THR A 34 -15.66 3.85 8.61
C THR A 34 -15.78 2.68 7.65
N LEU A 35 -16.07 1.50 8.18
CA LEU A 35 -16.23 0.28 7.39
C LEU A 35 -17.56 0.33 6.62
N ILE A 36 -17.49 0.14 5.30
CA ILE A 36 -18.68 0.00 4.45
C ILE A 36 -19.11 -1.47 4.41
N GLY A 37 -18.13 -2.38 4.27
CA GLY A 37 -18.38 -3.81 4.19
C GLY A 37 -17.17 -4.61 3.75
N VAL A 38 -17.38 -5.90 3.49
CA VAL A 38 -16.35 -6.80 2.96
C VAL A 38 -16.67 -7.11 1.50
N ARG A 39 -15.64 -7.08 0.65
CA ARG A 39 -15.67 -7.51 -0.74
C ARG A 39 -14.60 -8.58 -0.97
N TYR A 40 -14.65 -9.26 -2.09
CA TYR A 40 -13.70 -10.31 -2.48
C TYR A 40 -12.89 -9.85 -3.68
N PHE A 41 -11.58 -10.05 -3.62
CA PHE A 41 -10.70 -9.75 -4.75
C PHE A 41 -10.93 -10.74 -5.89
N SER A 42 -11.12 -10.27 -7.12
CA SER A 42 -11.54 -11.09 -8.25
C SER A 42 -10.40 -11.57 -9.16
N GLU A 43 -9.27 -10.88 -9.19
CA GLU A 43 -8.16 -11.30 -10.06
C GLU A 43 -7.34 -12.41 -9.41
N MET A 44 -6.59 -13.17 -10.21
CA MET A 44 -5.73 -14.25 -9.71
C MET A 44 -4.77 -13.73 -8.64
N MET A 45 -4.09 -12.62 -8.93
CA MET A 45 -3.21 -11.91 -8.02
C MET A 45 -3.31 -10.40 -8.24
N GLY A 46 -2.99 -9.62 -7.22
CA GLY A 46 -2.87 -8.16 -7.32
C GLY A 46 -2.25 -7.56 -6.08
N ASN A 47 -2.22 -6.23 -6.02
CA ASN A 47 -1.52 -5.51 -4.98
C ASN A 47 -2.41 -4.53 -4.23
N VAL A 48 -2.10 -4.32 -2.96
CA VAL A 48 -2.59 -3.19 -2.17
C VAL A 48 -1.56 -2.08 -2.26
N HIS A 49 -2.01 -0.93 -2.74
CA HIS A 49 -1.15 0.22 -3.03
C HIS A 49 -1.17 1.26 -1.91
N GLN A 50 -0.07 1.98 -1.73
CA GLN A 50 0.01 3.07 -0.75
C GLN A 50 -0.84 4.28 -1.16
N ASN A 51 -0.95 4.55 -2.46
CA ASN A 51 -1.73 5.66 -3.03
C ASN A 51 -2.69 5.13 -4.11
N PRO A 52 -3.76 5.87 -4.49
CA PRO A 52 -4.70 5.47 -5.53
C PRO A 52 -4.07 5.61 -6.94
N SER A 53 -3.08 4.77 -7.23
CA SER A 53 -2.30 4.76 -8.46
C SER A 53 -1.58 3.42 -8.64
N ARG A 54 -1.63 2.88 -9.87
CA ARG A 54 -0.92 1.65 -10.31
C ARG A 54 0.59 1.70 -10.08
N TYR A 55 1.16 2.89 -10.11
CA TYR A 55 2.61 3.10 -10.01
C TYR A 55 3.10 3.33 -8.59
N SER A 56 2.19 3.46 -7.63
CA SER A 56 2.55 3.69 -6.24
C SER A 56 3.20 2.47 -5.59
N GLN A 57 3.84 2.69 -4.44
CA GLN A 57 4.46 1.63 -3.65
C GLN A 57 3.44 0.57 -3.26
N VAL A 58 3.82 -0.70 -3.42
CA VAL A 58 3.03 -1.85 -2.98
C VAL A 58 3.25 -2.08 -1.49
N LEU A 59 2.15 -2.20 -0.74
CA LEU A 59 2.17 -2.52 0.68
C LEU A 59 2.12 -4.03 0.92
N THR A 60 1.29 -4.74 0.17
CA THR A 60 1.14 -6.20 0.26
C THR A 60 0.49 -6.77 -0.99
N THR A 61 0.69 -8.06 -1.22
CA THR A 61 0.07 -8.82 -2.30
C THR A 61 -1.25 -9.44 -1.82
N ILE A 62 -2.24 -9.50 -2.70
CA ILE A 62 -3.53 -10.15 -2.47
C ILE A 62 -3.82 -11.15 -3.58
N SER A 63 -4.51 -12.24 -3.24
CA SER A 63 -4.88 -13.30 -4.17
C SER A 63 -6.39 -13.35 -4.38
N CYS A 64 -6.80 -14.10 -5.39
CA CYS A 64 -8.20 -14.34 -5.72
C CYS A 64 -9.01 -14.79 -4.50
N ASN A 65 -10.27 -14.33 -4.42
CA ASN A 65 -11.19 -14.55 -3.31
C ASN A 65 -10.71 -14.08 -1.93
N HIS A 66 -9.60 -13.33 -1.83
CA HIS A 66 -9.16 -12.76 -0.57
C HIS A 66 -10.19 -11.74 -0.06
N PRO A 67 -10.67 -11.84 1.19
CA PRO A 67 -11.65 -10.92 1.74
C PRO A 67 -10.99 -9.58 2.11
N VAL A 68 -11.55 -8.50 1.59
CA VAL A 68 -11.03 -7.13 1.73
C VAL A 68 -12.07 -6.25 2.40
N LYS A 69 -11.69 -5.54 3.46
CA LYS A 69 -12.56 -4.57 4.13
C LYS A 69 -12.52 -3.25 3.39
N VAL A 70 -13.64 -2.82 2.82
CA VAL A 70 -13.75 -1.54 2.10
C VAL A 70 -14.18 -0.45 3.08
N MET A 71 -13.44 0.65 3.07
CA MET A 71 -13.59 1.77 4.00
C MET A 71 -14.09 3.00 3.25
N LYS A 72 -14.93 3.81 3.90
CA LYS A 72 -15.22 5.19 3.47
C LYS A 72 -14.52 6.17 4.38
N GLU A 73 -14.11 7.30 3.82
CA GLU A 73 -13.65 8.45 4.58
C GLU A 73 -14.72 9.54 4.60
N THR A 74 -14.99 10.07 5.78
CA THR A 74 -15.92 11.18 5.97
C THR A 74 -15.13 12.41 6.41
N SER A 75 -15.25 13.50 5.65
CA SER A 75 -14.70 14.81 6.00
C SER A 75 -15.44 15.40 7.21
N LYS A 76 -14.85 16.42 7.84
CA LYS A 76 -15.51 17.23 8.89
C LYS A 76 -16.83 17.84 8.39
N ASP A 77 -16.91 18.17 7.10
CA ASP A 77 -18.10 18.75 6.47
C ASP A 77 -19.18 17.70 6.13
N GLY A 78 -18.99 16.44 6.55
CA GLY A 78 -19.91 15.34 6.26
C GLY A 78 -19.82 14.77 4.83
N LYS A 79 -18.91 15.29 3.99
CA LYS A 79 -18.67 14.73 2.65
C LYS A 79 -18.04 13.34 2.76
N GLU A 80 -18.62 12.37 2.06
CA GLU A 80 -18.15 10.99 2.04
C GLU A 80 -17.34 10.70 0.77
N PHE A 81 -16.20 10.03 0.94
CA PHE A 81 -15.32 9.56 -0.12
C PHE A 81 -15.23 8.04 -0.04
N ILE A 82 -15.59 7.39 -1.14
CA ILE A 82 -15.54 5.93 -1.29
C ILE A 82 -14.55 5.55 -2.39
N LEU A 83 -14.56 6.32 -3.48
CA LEU A 83 -13.69 6.13 -4.64
C LEU A 83 -12.71 7.30 -4.79
N TYR A 84 -11.48 6.98 -5.13
CA TYR A 84 -10.37 7.93 -5.29
C TYR A 84 -9.79 7.85 -6.70
N GLY A 85 -9.40 9.00 -7.26
CA GLY A 85 -8.78 9.10 -8.59
C GLY A 85 -9.72 8.76 -9.75
N GLU A 86 -9.20 8.87 -10.98
CA GLU A 86 -9.96 8.61 -12.21
C GLU A 86 -10.28 7.12 -12.40
N GLU A 87 -9.39 6.24 -11.96
CA GLU A 87 -9.51 4.78 -12.07
C GLU A 87 -10.33 4.14 -10.94
N LYS A 88 -11.08 4.92 -10.15
CA LYS A 88 -12.00 4.43 -9.11
C LYS A 88 -11.34 3.47 -8.10
N TRP A 89 -10.42 3.98 -7.31
CA TRP A 89 -9.76 3.22 -6.25
C TRP A 89 -10.59 3.19 -4.98
N ASN A 90 -10.72 2.05 -4.31
CA ASN A 90 -11.27 1.94 -2.97
C ASN A 90 -10.17 2.02 -1.92
N LEU A 91 -10.43 2.71 -0.81
CA LEU A 91 -9.63 2.58 0.40
C LEU A 91 -9.99 1.26 1.09
N VAL A 92 -8.98 0.43 1.35
CA VAL A 92 -9.17 -0.91 1.88
C VAL A 92 -8.27 -1.21 3.06
N THR A 93 -8.69 -2.17 3.88
CA THR A 93 -7.88 -2.78 4.94
C THR A 93 -7.69 -4.26 4.66
N VAL A 94 -6.43 -4.69 4.57
CA VAL A 94 -6.01 -6.08 4.32
C VAL A 94 -4.95 -6.44 5.34
N GLY A 95 -5.27 -7.36 6.26
CA GLY A 95 -4.40 -7.68 7.40
C GLY A 95 -4.04 -6.41 8.21
N PRO A 96 -2.74 -6.11 8.41
CA PRO A 96 -2.29 -4.90 9.11
C PRO A 96 -2.21 -3.66 8.19
N TYR A 97 -2.39 -3.82 6.88
CA TYR A 97 -2.16 -2.75 5.91
C TYR A 97 -3.46 -2.01 5.58
N VAL A 98 -3.35 -0.69 5.45
CA VAL A 98 -4.41 0.18 4.94
C VAL A 98 -3.89 0.85 3.68
N GLY A 99 -4.57 0.64 2.57
CA GLY A 99 -4.12 1.12 1.25
C GLY A 99 -5.25 1.14 0.25
N TYR A 100 -4.90 1.07 -1.04
CA TYR A 100 -5.84 1.25 -2.14
C TYR A 100 -5.84 0.05 -3.08
N VAL A 101 -7.02 -0.33 -3.55
CA VAL A 101 -7.24 -1.36 -4.58
C VAL A 101 -8.30 -0.84 -5.56
N MET A 102 -8.19 -1.15 -6.85
CA MET A 102 -9.19 -0.74 -7.83
C MET A 102 -10.56 -1.36 -7.53
N ALA A 103 -11.62 -0.57 -7.70
CA ALA A 103 -12.98 -1.04 -7.51
C ALA A 103 -13.34 -2.18 -8.46
N ASP A 104 -12.81 -2.15 -9.69
CA ASP A 104 -13.10 -3.17 -10.71
C ASP A 104 -12.57 -4.57 -10.35
N TYR A 105 -11.61 -4.66 -9.41
CA TYR A 105 -11.07 -5.92 -8.92
C TYR A 105 -11.77 -6.44 -7.66
N LEU A 106 -12.85 -5.79 -7.22
CA LEU A 106 -13.58 -6.13 -6.00
C LEU A 106 -15.02 -6.53 -6.34
N THR A 107 -15.43 -7.67 -5.79
CA THR A 107 -16.75 -8.27 -6.03
C THR A 107 -17.48 -8.57 -4.72
N ASP A 108 -18.80 -8.63 -4.76
CA ASP A 108 -19.67 -8.82 -3.58
C ASP A 108 -19.66 -10.28 -3.11
N LYS A 109 -19.34 -11.18 -4.03
CA LYS A 109 -19.34 -12.62 -3.85
C LYS A 109 -18.05 -13.18 -4.41
N LYS A 110 -17.61 -14.29 -3.85
CA LYS A 110 -16.48 -15.04 -4.38
C LYS A 110 -16.70 -15.40 -5.85
N ASN A 111 -15.66 -15.22 -6.65
CA ASN A 111 -15.62 -15.66 -8.04
C ASN A 111 -14.94 -17.03 -8.16
N VAL A 112 -15.04 -17.63 -9.35
CA VAL A 112 -14.30 -18.84 -9.68
C VAL A 112 -12.85 -18.45 -9.95
N CYS A 113 -11.93 -18.90 -9.09
CA CYS A 113 -10.51 -18.62 -9.21
C CYS A 113 -9.83 -19.71 -10.02
N PHE A 114 -9.08 -19.31 -11.06
CA PHE A 114 -8.34 -20.24 -11.90
C PHE A 114 -7.31 -21.06 -11.11
N GLU A 115 -6.69 -20.44 -10.10
CA GLU A 115 -5.73 -21.11 -9.22
C GLU A 115 -6.38 -22.24 -8.38
N GLU A 116 -7.62 -22.04 -7.93
CA GLU A 116 -8.36 -23.06 -7.17
C GLU A 116 -8.75 -24.24 -8.06
N GLU A 117 -9.10 -24.01 -9.33
CA GLU A 117 -9.46 -25.06 -10.29
C GLU A 117 -8.28 -25.98 -10.62
N TYR A 118 -7.07 -25.41 -10.68
CA TYR A 118 -5.85 -26.12 -11.07
C TYR A 118 -4.80 -26.15 -9.94
N SER A 119 -5.22 -26.33 -8.69
CA SER A 119 -4.33 -26.21 -7.53
C SER A 119 -3.05 -27.06 -7.63
N LYS A 120 -3.17 -28.31 -8.10
CA LYS A 120 -2.01 -29.22 -8.27
C LYS A 120 -0.98 -28.71 -9.29
N PHE A 121 -1.42 -27.96 -10.30
CA PHE A 121 -0.51 -27.35 -11.27
C PHE A 121 0.27 -26.21 -10.60
N PHE A 122 -0.42 -25.35 -9.86
CA PHE A 122 0.20 -24.22 -9.15
C PHE A 122 1.10 -24.69 -8.00
N ASP A 123 0.72 -25.74 -7.26
CA ASP A 123 1.57 -26.39 -6.25
C ASP A 123 2.89 -26.89 -6.86
N GLY A 124 2.84 -27.42 -8.09
CA GLY A 124 4.01 -27.91 -8.81
C GLY A 124 4.97 -26.82 -9.31
N LEU A 125 4.51 -25.57 -9.42
CA LEU A 125 5.34 -24.43 -9.83
C LEU A 125 6.30 -23.99 -8.72
N ASN A 126 6.07 -24.38 -7.46
CA ASN A 126 6.85 -23.97 -6.29
C ASN A 126 7.08 -22.44 -6.22
N LEU A 127 6.02 -21.67 -6.45
CA LEU A 127 6.08 -20.21 -6.45
C LEU A 127 6.41 -19.69 -5.05
N ASP A 128 7.45 -18.87 -4.95
CA ASP A 128 7.81 -18.19 -3.70
C ASP A 128 7.10 -16.84 -3.56
N ILE A 129 7.20 -16.19 -2.41
CA ILE A 129 6.56 -14.89 -2.16
C ILE A 129 7.05 -13.78 -3.11
N ASN A 130 8.29 -13.87 -3.60
CA ASN A 130 8.84 -12.89 -4.55
C ASN A 130 8.21 -13.09 -5.93
N ASP A 131 8.03 -14.35 -6.36
CA ASP A 131 7.33 -14.68 -7.58
C ASP A 131 5.90 -14.12 -7.55
N LEU A 132 5.17 -14.37 -6.46
CA LEU A 132 3.81 -13.84 -6.28
C LEU A 132 3.76 -12.31 -6.35
N TYR A 133 4.76 -11.63 -5.80
CA TYR A 133 4.87 -10.17 -5.90
C TYR A 133 5.04 -9.70 -7.36
N TYR A 134 5.92 -10.34 -8.14
CA TYR A 134 6.11 -9.98 -9.55
C TYR A 134 4.89 -10.34 -10.41
N TRP A 135 4.25 -11.48 -10.16
CA TRP A 135 3.00 -11.84 -10.81
C TRP A 135 1.92 -10.80 -10.53
N ALA A 136 1.71 -10.42 -9.27
CA ALA A 136 0.76 -9.37 -8.93
C ALA A 136 1.09 -8.02 -9.61
N ARG A 137 2.37 -7.64 -9.70
CA ARG A 137 2.79 -6.43 -10.42
C ARG A 137 2.50 -6.49 -11.91
N LEU A 138 2.61 -7.66 -12.52
CA LEU A 138 2.20 -7.86 -13.91
C LEU A 138 0.70 -7.63 -14.08
N TYR A 139 -0.13 -8.10 -13.14
CA TYR A 139 -1.58 -7.88 -13.13
C TYR A 139 -1.99 -6.40 -13.02
N ASP A 140 -1.21 -5.59 -12.33
CA ASP A 140 -1.46 -4.15 -12.26
C ASP A 140 -1.19 -3.43 -13.60
N GLN A 141 -0.28 -3.98 -14.42
CA GLN A 141 0.29 -3.30 -15.58
C GLN A 141 -0.18 -3.83 -16.93
N TYR A 142 -0.67 -5.07 -17.02
CA TYR A 142 -1.11 -5.59 -18.31
C TYR A 142 -2.42 -4.93 -18.75
N VAL A 143 -2.57 -4.78 -20.07
CA VAL A 143 -3.82 -4.35 -20.70
C VAL A 143 -4.36 -5.52 -21.49
N GLN A 144 -5.57 -5.97 -21.16
CA GLN A 144 -6.26 -6.98 -21.95
C GLN A 144 -6.93 -6.33 -23.17
N GLY A 145 -6.67 -6.89 -24.34
CA GLY A 145 -7.30 -6.50 -25.60
C GLY A 145 -7.92 -7.71 -26.29
N LYS A 146 -8.92 -7.46 -27.13
CA LYS A 146 -9.49 -8.48 -28.03
C LYS A 146 -9.10 -8.15 -29.45
N SER A 147 -8.46 -9.10 -30.14
CA SER A 147 -8.20 -8.96 -31.56
C SER A 147 -9.45 -9.30 -32.37
N LYS A 148 -9.81 -8.45 -33.33
CA LYS A 148 -10.86 -8.73 -34.32
C LYS A 148 -10.27 -9.51 -35.49
N VAL A 149 -9.70 -10.69 -35.24
CA VAL A 149 -9.42 -11.62 -36.35
C VAL A 149 -10.77 -12.17 -36.81
N ARG A 150 -11.05 -12.00 -38.10
CA ARG A 150 -12.33 -12.31 -38.76
C ARG A 150 -12.83 -13.72 -38.37
N GLN A 151 -14.06 -13.80 -37.89
CA GLN A 151 -14.88 -15.01 -37.92
C GLN A 151 -15.26 -15.33 -39.38
#